data_AF-A0A3M1EQ64-F1
#
_entry.id   AF-A0A3M1EQ64-F1
#
_cell.length_a   1.000
_cell.length_b   1.000
_cell.length_c   1.000
_cell.angle_alpha   90.00
_cell.angle_beta   90.00
_cell.angle_gamma   90.00
#
_symmetry.space_group_name_H-M   'P 1'
#
loop_
_entity.id
_entity.type
_entity.pdbx_description
1 polymer ?
#
loop_
_entity_poly.entity_id
_entity_poly.type
_entity_poly.pdbx_seq_one_letter_code
_entity_poly.pdbx_strand_id
1 'polypeptide(L)'
;MEALWLLAQAICDQVESFQPNLVIVLLRSGEGPLRAALALWDETRGVPFPPVVRTNLGREKVRRYHELRDSLGREPLIEWVHGPDEAAHLLAWVAEQRPWQAELAAQVHAVLGDSNTPARILVVDDFAFEGTTWLLALGLLKEIFPQAEARYIAGTLGGWSGNLARYWLQEHYPDVRARMEAEAQSDRQQGQLETCLIHLRWIATGTEEVDPESLDWRPLSTNSETVQKLTRFLPAETWLALPAWVYATIETHVRRRAQKSFSASARAGSLFWGKLPFVRGRSKEPPGTASTSPTTRRHATLERLTPAHLVLRHAWRTRHVTRRDVEAICGMNPSQATRVLEDLVEQGYLVCQGRGNSTWYDLRPRLGILAYGSLLTDPGPEIEAATDHRIEQVETPFEVEYARSSKGRAGAPTLVLVPEGKGARVQAQVLVMRPDMGMPAVQDMLYRRETNRVGDERVTYESYAQPKKSDPVLIEEVSDLAGVPCVLYTRLKPNLDFVLQDDLPAEVKAKRLAQLAVDSVTPETFRENRDGIRYLADAIRHGVRTPLTAPYREAILRLAGDAPDLEVARRHIARRKGIPVEEQP
;
A
#
# COMPACT_ATOMS: atom_id res chain seq x y z
N MET A 1 21.27 13.29 21.64
CA MET A 1 21.03 14.32 22.68
C MET A 1 20.55 15.64 22.09
N GLU A 2 21.31 16.30 21.21
CA GLU A 2 20.87 17.56 20.59
C GLU A 2 19.49 17.45 19.91
N ALA A 3 19.28 16.40 19.11
CA ALA A 3 17.99 16.16 18.46
C ALA A 3 16.83 16.02 19.47
N LEU A 4 17.05 15.35 20.61
CA LEU A 4 16.05 15.22 21.68
C LEU A 4 15.78 16.56 22.36
N TRP A 5 16.81 17.38 22.58
CA TRP A 5 16.64 18.74 23.10
C TRP A 5 15.76 19.59 22.17
N LEU A 6 16.06 19.58 20.87
CA LEU A 6 15.31 20.36 19.88
C LEU A 6 13.87 19.86 19.71
N LEU A 7 13.66 18.55 19.74
CA LEU A 7 12.32 17.96 19.73
C LEU A 7 11.54 18.28 21.01
N ALA A 8 12.19 18.24 22.19
CA ALA A 8 11.58 18.66 23.45
C ALA A 8 11.11 20.13 23.41
N GLN A 9 11.92 21.03 22.85
CA GLN A 9 11.51 22.41 22.63
C GLN A 9 10.28 22.49 21.71
N ALA A 10 10.28 21.76 20.60
CA ALA A 10 9.16 21.75 19.67
C ALA A 10 7.87 21.18 20.30
N ILE A 11 7.98 20.14 21.13
CA ILE A 11 6.85 19.60 21.90
C ILE A 11 6.32 20.65 22.88
N CYS A 12 7.19 21.29 23.68
CA CYS A 12 6.77 22.33 24.61
C CYS A 12 6.10 23.51 23.88
N ASP A 13 6.66 23.95 22.76
CA ASP A 13 6.08 25.00 21.92
C ASP A 13 4.68 24.60 21.40
N GLN A 14 4.49 23.33 21.01
CA GLN A 14 3.17 22.83 20.65
C GLN A 14 2.24 22.77 21.87
N VAL A 15 2.69 22.33 23.04
CA VAL A 15 1.85 22.35 24.25
C VAL A 15 1.35 23.76 24.56
N GLU A 16 2.21 24.79 24.43
CA GLU A 16 1.81 26.18 24.66
C GLU A 16 0.90 26.75 23.57
N SER A 17 1.22 26.50 22.30
CA SER A 17 0.51 27.12 21.17
C SER A 17 -0.76 26.38 20.78
N PHE A 18 -0.76 25.07 20.87
CA PHE A 18 -1.88 24.21 20.55
C PHE A 18 -2.77 23.95 21.77
N GLN A 19 -2.25 24.05 22.99
CA GLN A 19 -2.98 23.79 24.23
C GLN A 19 -3.72 22.44 24.21
N PRO A 20 -3.01 21.32 23.98
CA PRO A 20 -3.63 20.01 24.03
C PRO A 20 -4.13 19.74 25.46
N ASN A 21 -5.33 19.20 25.57
CA ASN A 21 -5.85 18.68 26.84
C ASN A 21 -5.54 17.19 27.04
N LEU A 22 -4.87 16.57 26.05
CA LEU A 22 -4.32 15.23 26.12
C LEU A 22 -3.05 15.13 25.26
N VAL A 23 -2.01 14.51 25.80
CA VAL A 23 -0.83 14.09 25.05
C VAL A 23 -0.81 12.56 24.95
N ILE A 24 -0.60 12.03 23.75
CA ILE A 24 -0.45 10.58 23.52
C ILE A 24 0.98 10.31 23.09
N VAL A 25 1.60 9.28 23.65
CA VAL A 25 2.98 8.91 23.36
C VAL A 25 3.05 7.49 22.81
N LEU A 26 3.67 7.36 21.64
CA LEU A 26 3.93 6.07 21.00
C LEU A 26 5.13 5.41 21.68
N LEU A 27 4.89 4.45 22.58
CA LEU A 27 5.81 4.12 23.68
C LEU A 27 7.25 3.77 23.25
N ARG A 28 7.42 2.94 22.21
CA ARG A 28 8.74 2.43 21.76
C ARG A 28 9.68 3.54 21.26
N SER A 29 9.14 4.66 20.80
CA SER A 29 9.91 5.73 20.18
C SER A 29 9.66 7.07 20.85
N GLY A 30 8.42 7.40 21.20
CA GLY A 30 8.03 8.67 21.82
C GLY A 30 8.40 8.85 23.29
N GLU A 31 8.71 7.80 24.06
CA GLU A 31 8.98 7.95 25.51
C GLU A 31 10.24 8.78 25.77
N GLY A 32 11.31 8.61 25.00
CA GLY A 32 12.53 9.45 25.11
C GLY A 32 12.25 10.94 24.85
N PRO A 33 11.61 11.31 23.73
CA PRO A 33 11.11 12.66 23.47
C PRO A 33 10.20 13.22 24.56
N LEU A 34 9.26 12.41 25.09
CA LEU A 34 8.39 12.83 26.21
C LEU A 34 9.23 13.16 27.45
N ARG A 35 10.16 12.30 27.83
CA ARG A 35 11.05 12.50 29.00
C ARG A 35 11.85 13.79 28.87
N ALA A 36 12.37 14.04 27.67
CA ALA A 36 13.05 15.29 27.36
C ALA A 36 12.09 16.50 27.47
N ALA A 37 10.86 16.41 26.96
CA ALA A 37 9.87 17.48 27.04
C ALA A 37 9.42 17.76 28.48
N LEU A 38 9.15 16.73 29.29
CA LEU A 38 8.79 16.86 30.70
C LEU A 38 9.91 17.53 31.50
N ALA A 39 11.16 17.08 31.33
CA ALA A 39 12.30 17.68 32.00
C ALA A 39 12.50 19.16 31.61
N LEU A 40 12.28 19.51 30.34
CA LEU A 40 12.32 20.91 29.89
C LEU A 40 11.15 21.72 30.47
N TRP A 41 9.95 21.15 30.49
CA TRP A 41 8.75 21.79 30.98
C TRP A 41 8.87 22.11 32.47
N ASP A 42 9.26 21.14 33.30
CA ASP A 42 9.47 21.33 34.75
C ASP A 42 10.44 22.47 35.07
N GLU A 43 11.53 22.58 34.31
CA GLU A 43 12.56 23.61 34.54
C GLU A 43 12.12 24.99 34.07
N THR A 44 11.16 25.06 33.14
CA THR A 44 10.89 26.31 32.41
C THR A 44 9.45 26.79 32.50
N ARG A 45 8.53 26.00 33.06
CA ARG A 45 7.10 26.30 33.17
C ARG A 45 6.61 25.98 34.59
N GLY A 46 5.89 26.92 35.19
CA GLY A 46 5.32 26.79 36.53
C GLY A 46 3.91 26.18 36.57
N VAL A 47 3.53 25.45 35.53
CA VAL A 47 2.19 24.83 35.40
C VAL A 47 2.33 23.35 35.07
N PRO A 48 1.38 22.48 35.44
CA PRO A 48 1.44 21.06 35.11
C PRO A 48 1.49 20.83 33.59
N PHE A 49 2.22 19.79 33.18
CA PHE A 49 2.16 19.28 31.80
C PHE A 49 0.77 18.63 31.57
N PRO A 50 0.22 18.65 30.34
CA PRO A 50 -1.05 18.00 30.04
C PRO A 50 -1.05 16.49 30.40
N PRO A 51 -2.23 15.90 30.69
CA PRO A 51 -2.33 14.46 30.94
C PRO A 51 -1.75 13.64 29.79
N VAL A 52 -1.06 12.54 30.13
CA VAL A 52 -0.31 11.71 29.17
C VAL A 52 -0.84 10.29 29.12
N VAL A 53 -1.19 9.83 27.93
CA VAL A 53 -1.48 8.42 27.62
C VAL A 53 -0.29 7.80 26.91
N ARG A 54 0.04 6.58 27.30
CA ARG A 54 1.12 5.77 26.73
C ARG A 54 0.52 4.55 26.06
N THR A 55 0.77 4.39 24.77
CA THR A 55 0.13 3.34 23.96
C THR A 55 1.15 2.64 23.07
N ASN A 56 0.96 1.33 22.87
CA ASN A 56 1.77 0.53 21.97
C ASN A 56 1.20 0.56 20.55
N LEU A 57 1.68 1.54 19.78
CA LEU A 57 1.21 1.77 18.42
C LEU A 57 2.40 2.16 17.55
N GLY A 58 2.84 1.26 16.67
CA GLY A 58 4.08 1.42 15.93
C GLY A 58 4.25 0.45 14.77
N ARG A 59 5.48 -0.05 14.62
CA ARG A 59 5.91 -0.87 13.47
C ARG A 59 5.17 -2.21 13.38
N GLU A 60 4.79 -2.76 14.52
CA GLU A 60 4.03 -4.00 14.63
C GLU A 60 2.67 -3.88 13.94
N LYS A 61 1.97 -2.75 14.10
CA LYS A 61 0.69 -2.50 13.42
C LYS A 61 0.87 -2.18 11.93
N VAL A 62 1.94 -1.47 11.58
CA VAL A 62 2.32 -1.21 10.18
C VAL A 62 2.63 -2.52 9.46
N ARG A 63 3.33 -3.46 10.10
CA ARG A 63 3.61 -4.79 9.54
C ARG A 63 2.32 -5.54 9.24
N ARG A 64 1.35 -5.55 10.16
CA ARG A 64 0.03 -6.16 9.93
C ARG A 64 -0.66 -5.60 8.68
N TYR A 65 -0.60 -4.29 8.49
CA TYR A 65 -1.12 -3.66 7.28
C TYR A 65 -0.33 -4.07 6.03
N HIS A 66 0.99 -4.18 6.12
CA HIS A 66 1.82 -4.63 4.99
C HIS A 66 1.56 -6.09 4.61
N GLU A 67 1.29 -6.97 5.57
CA GLU A 67 0.87 -8.35 5.31
C GLU A 67 -0.47 -8.39 4.56
N LEU A 68 -1.43 -7.55 4.94
CA LEU A 68 -2.66 -7.39 4.16
C LEU A 68 -2.36 -6.91 2.72
N ARG A 69 -1.52 -5.89 2.56
CA ARG A 69 -1.15 -5.38 1.24
C ARG A 69 -0.49 -6.44 0.37
N ASP A 70 0.43 -7.21 0.93
CA ASP A 70 1.10 -8.32 0.25
C ASP A 70 0.08 -9.37 -0.22
N SER A 71 -0.90 -9.72 0.63
CA SER A 71 -2.00 -10.62 0.24
C SER A 71 -2.89 -10.07 -0.89
N LEU A 72 -2.90 -8.75 -1.07
CA LEU A 72 -3.59 -8.06 -2.17
C LEU A 72 -2.68 -7.83 -3.39
N GLY A 73 -1.46 -8.36 -3.39
CA GLY A 73 -0.47 -8.13 -4.46
C GLY A 73 0.02 -6.68 -4.54
N ARG A 74 -0.02 -5.94 -3.43
CA ARG A 74 0.37 -4.52 -3.35
C ARG A 74 1.70 -4.35 -2.62
N GLU A 75 2.55 -3.47 -3.15
CA GLU A 75 3.80 -3.08 -2.50
C GLU A 75 3.58 -2.43 -1.12
N PRO A 76 4.53 -2.54 -0.18
CA PRO A 76 4.48 -1.85 1.11
C PRO A 76 4.20 -0.35 0.98
N LEU A 77 3.43 0.20 1.92
CA LEU A 77 3.09 1.62 1.90
C LEU A 77 4.27 2.45 2.40
N ILE A 78 4.81 3.29 1.52
CA ILE A 78 5.81 4.31 1.85
C ILE A 78 5.19 5.67 1.54
N GLU A 79 4.81 6.44 2.56
CA GLU A 79 3.96 7.64 2.40
C GLU A 79 4.53 8.64 1.38
N TRP A 80 5.83 8.94 1.44
CA TRP A 80 6.48 9.90 0.55
C TRP A 80 6.62 9.42 -0.91
N VAL A 81 6.33 8.14 -1.17
CA VAL A 81 6.33 7.56 -2.53
C VAL A 81 4.90 7.48 -3.08
N HIS A 82 3.91 7.31 -2.20
CA HIS A 82 2.54 7.00 -2.58
C HIS A 82 1.60 8.21 -2.46
N GLY A 83 0.54 8.20 -3.26
CA GLY A 83 -0.48 9.23 -3.24
C GLY A 83 -1.41 9.17 -2.01
N PRO A 84 -2.26 10.20 -1.83
CA PRO A 84 -3.25 10.27 -0.76
C PRO A 84 -4.32 9.16 -0.84
N ASP A 85 -4.48 8.50 -2.00
CA ASP A 85 -5.37 7.34 -2.17
C ASP A 85 -4.88 6.09 -1.42
N GLU A 86 -3.57 5.86 -1.40
CA GLU A 86 -2.95 4.75 -0.67
C GLU A 86 -2.93 5.02 0.85
N ALA A 87 -2.70 6.28 1.24
CA ALA A 87 -2.89 6.72 2.62
C ALA A 87 -4.36 6.54 3.07
N ALA A 88 -5.31 6.85 2.19
CA ALA A 88 -6.73 6.65 2.45
C ALA A 88 -7.12 5.19 2.59
N HIS A 89 -6.50 4.28 1.84
CA HIS A 89 -6.68 2.83 2.01
C HIS A 89 -6.21 2.37 3.40
N LEU A 90 -5.03 2.81 3.86
CA LEU A 90 -4.58 2.56 5.23
C LEU A 90 -5.61 3.09 6.25
N LEU A 91 -6.07 4.34 6.08
CA LEU A 91 -7.03 4.95 7.01
C LEU A 91 -8.41 4.27 6.99
N ALA A 92 -8.81 3.66 5.86
CA ALA A 92 -10.02 2.85 5.77
C ALA A 92 -9.83 1.55 6.55
N TRP A 93 -8.70 0.86 6.37
CA TRP A 93 -8.35 -0.33 7.13
C TRP A 93 -8.23 -0.07 8.65
N VAL A 94 -7.61 1.04 9.06
CA VAL A 94 -7.54 1.46 10.49
C VAL A 94 -8.94 1.64 11.08
N ALA A 95 -9.90 2.08 10.27
CA ALA A 95 -11.29 2.27 10.71
C ALA A 95 -12.00 0.96 11.11
N GLU A 96 -11.50 -0.16 10.62
CA GLU A 96 -12.03 -1.49 10.88
C GLU A 96 -11.40 -2.14 12.11
N GLN A 97 -10.34 -1.57 12.65
CA GLN A 97 -9.60 -2.08 13.81
C GLN A 97 -10.33 -1.76 15.13
N ARG A 98 -11.55 -2.30 15.30
CA ARG A 98 -12.41 -2.08 16.47
C ARG A 98 -11.74 -2.42 17.81
N PRO A 99 -10.95 -3.51 17.94
CA PRO A 99 -10.23 -3.79 19.18
C PRO A 99 -9.28 -2.66 19.56
N TRP A 100 -8.48 -2.16 18.61
CA TRP A 100 -7.55 -1.05 18.84
C TRP A 100 -8.28 0.24 19.20
N GLN A 101 -9.44 0.50 18.58
CA GLN A 101 -10.29 1.64 18.92
C GLN A 101 -10.77 1.58 20.37
N ALA A 102 -11.25 0.41 20.80
CA ALA A 102 -11.74 0.20 22.15
C ALA A 102 -10.62 0.31 23.20
N GLU A 103 -9.47 -0.32 22.95
CA GLU A 103 -8.31 -0.26 23.84
C GLU A 103 -7.78 1.17 24.00
N LEU A 104 -7.57 1.90 22.90
CA LEU A 104 -7.09 3.28 22.99
C LEU A 104 -8.11 4.20 23.68
N ALA A 105 -9.40 4.03 23.42
CA ALA A 105 -10.45 4.76 24.12
C ALA A 105 -10.41 4.51 25.63
N ALA A 106 -10.27 3.24 26.04
CA ALA A 106 -10.15 2.86 27.45
C ALA A 106 -8.90 3.46 28.11
N GLN A 107 -7.75 3.41 27.43
CA GLN A 107 -6.50 4.04 27.90
C GLN A 107 -6.66 5.56 28.07
N VAL A 108 -7.39 6.23 27.18
CA VAL A 108 -7.69 7.67 27.29
C VAL A 108 -8.63 7.96 28.46
N HIS A 109 -9.73 7.20 28.61
CA HIS A 109 -10.66 7.38 29.73
C HIS A 109 -10.01 7.09 31.08
N ALA A 110 -9.07 6.14 31.16
CA ALA A 110 -8.32 5.88 32.39
C ALA A 110 -7.47 7.09 32.85
N VAL A 111 -7.05 7.95 31.91
CA VAL A 111 -6.24 9.15 32.22
C VAL A 111 -7.09 10.40 32.41
N LEU A 112 -8.14 10.60 31.61
CA LEU A 112 -8.99 11.80 31.67
C LEU A 112 -10.22 11.64 32.57
N GLY A 113 -10.65 10.41 32.87
CA GLY A 113 -11.94 10.08 33.47
C GLY A 113 -13.05 9.94 32.43
N ASP A 114 -14.08 9.13 32.75
CA ASP A 114 -15.16 8.73 31.82
C ASP A 114 -16.01 9.90 31.29
N SER A 115 -16.07 11.01 32.03
CA SER A 115 -16.86 12.19 31.65
C SER A 115 -16.12 13.18 30.74
N ASN A 116 -14.82 12.96 30.47
CA ASN A 116 -13.97 13.93 29.78
C ASN A 116 -13.57 13.42 28.39
N THR A 117 -14.10 14.06 27.35
CA THR A 117 -13.67 13.82 25.96
C THR A 117 -12.54 14.78 25.59
N PRO A 118 -11.41 14.29 25.04
CA PRO A 118 -10.36 15.18 24.59
C PRO A 118 -10.84 16.04 23.42
N ALA A 119 -10.46 17.32 23.43
CA ALA A 119 -10.79 18.28 22.37
C ALA A 119 -9.57 18.56 21.50
N ARG A 120 -8.36 18.48 22.09
CA ARG A 120 -7.09 18.75 21.41
C ARG A 120 -6.05 17.73 21.85
N ILE A 121 -5.61 16.91 20.90
CA ILE A 121 -4.72 15.77 21.14
C ILE A 121 -3.39 16.00 20.44
N LEU A 122 -2.30 15.98 21.19
CA LEU A 122 -0.94 16.00 20.63
C LEU A 122 -0.33 14.60 20.74
N VAL A 123 -0.05 13.97 19.61
CA VAL A 123 0.68 12.69 19.54
C VAL A 123 2.16 12.99 19.43
N VAL A 124 2.97 12.36 20.27
CA VAL A 124 4.42 12.54 20.35
C VAL A 124 5.14 11.26 19.99
N ASP A 125 6.12 11.38 19.10
CA ASP A 125 6.96 10.27 18.65
C ASP A 125 8.42 10.72 18.39
N ASP A 126 9.37 9.79 18.20
CA ASP A 126 10.75 10.15 17.80
C ASP A 126 10.94 10.26 16.29
N PHE A 127 10.15 9.51 15.51
CA PHE A 127 10.30 9.36 14.07
C PHE A 127 9.08 8.68 13.48
N ALA A 128 8.44 9.32 12.49
CA ALA A 128 7.39 8.69 11.72
C ALA A 128 7.97 7.56 10.85
N PHE A 129 7.81 6.31 11.28
CA PHE A 129 8.33 5.15 10.56
C PHE A 129 7.67 5.04 9.19
N GLU A 130 8.47 5.15 8.11
CA GLU A 130 8.00 5.08 6.70
C GLU A 130 6.87 6.07 6.36
N GLY A 131 6.62 7.06 7.22
CA GLY A 131 5.49 7.99 7.12
C GLY A 131 4.14 7.37 7.47
N THR A 132 4.09 6.12 7.96
CA THR A 132 2.82 5.41 8.16
C THR A 132 2.31 5.45 9.60
N THR A 133 3.20 5.55 10.60
CA THR A 133 2.76 5.57 12.02
C THR A 133 1.91 6.79 12.38
N TRP A 134 2.15 7.95 11.76
CA TRP A 134 1.32 9.13 12.01
C TRP A 134 -0.08 8.99 11.40
N LEU A 135 -0.20 8.41 10.20
CA LEU A 135 -1.50 8.09 9.59
C LEU A 135 -2.29 7.11 10.46
N LEU A 136 -1.60 6.10 10.98
CA LEU A 136 -2.21 5.09 11.84
C LEU A 136 -2.72 5.71 13.15
N ALA A 137 -1.89 6.52 13.83
CA ALA A 137 -2.26 7.21 15.06
C ALA A 137 -3.41 8.21 14.85
N LEU A 138 -3.30 9.11 13.87
CA LEU A 138 -4.32 10.12 13.61
C LEU A 138 -5.60 9.52 13.04
N GLY A 139 -5.51 8.46 12.23
CA GLY A 139 -6.65 7.72 11.71
C GLY A 139 -7.46 7.06 12.82
N LEU A 140 -6.77 6.42 13.78
CA LEU A 140 -7.42 5.79 14.93
C LEU A 140 -8.10 6.84 15.82
N LEU A 141 -7.42 7.96 16.09
CA LEU A 141 -7.99 9.07 16.86
C LEU A 141 -9.20 9.71 16.18
N LYS A 142 -9.21 9.80 14.85
CA LYS A 142 -10.36 10.32 14.11
C LYS A 142 -11.59 9.43 14.25
N GLU A 143 -11.42 8.11 14.42
CA GLU A 143 -12.54 7.21 14.68
C GLU A 143 -13.06 7.30 16.10
N ILE A 144 -12.17 7.37 17.08
CA ILE A 144 -12.57 7.37 18.50
C ILE A 144 -13.12 8.75 18.90
N PHE A 145 -12.45 9.82 18.46
CA PHE A 145 -12.74 11.20 18.84
C PHE A 145 -12.91 12.09 17.60
N PRO A 146 -14.00 11.92 16.81
CA PRO A 146 -14.15 12.56 15.51
C PRO A 146 -14.18 14.09 15.54
N GLN A 147 -14.49 14.68 16.70
CA GLN A 147 -14.54 16.12 16.94
C GLN A 147 -13.24 16.70 17.51
N ALA A 148 -12.28 15.85 17.91
CA ALA A 148 -11.02 16.33 18.45
C ALA A 148 -10.11 16.84 17.33
N GLU A 149 -9.45 17.99 17.55
CA GLU A 149 -8.32 18.41 16.73
C GLU A 149 -7.11 17.57 17.17
N ALA A 150 -6.52 16.80 16.26
CA ALA A 150 -5.34 15.98 16.55
C ALA A 150 -4.13 16.43 15.71
N ARG A 151 -2.95 16.46 16.33
CA ARG A 151 -1.68 16.75 15.66
C ARG A 151 -0.64 15.71 16.04
N TYR A 152 0.24 15.39 15.10
CA TYR A 152 1.35 14.47 15.33
C TYR A 152 2.66 15.23 15.26
N ILE A 153 3.52 15.10 16.28
CA ILE A 153 4.86 15.67 16.28
C ILE A 153 5.89 14.55 16.42
N ALA A 154 6.85 14.52 15.50
CA ALA A 154 7.97 13.58 15.54
C ALA A 154 9.30 14.23 15.18
N GLY A 155 10.39 13.64 15.64
CA GLY A 155 11.73 14.03 15.22
C GLY A 155 12.09 13.56 13.81
N THR A 156 13.16 14.12 13.25
CA THR A 156 13.64 13.76 11.90
C THR A 156 14.77 12.72 11.88
N LEU A 157 15.43 12.47 13.02
CA LEU A 157 16.66 11.68 13.07
C LEU A 157 16.52 10.29 13.71
N GLY A 158 15.39 10.00 14.37
CA GLY A 158 15.08 8.70 15.01
C GLY A 158 16.19 8.09 15.89
N GLY A 159 15.95 6.87 16.38
CA GLY A 159 17.02 5.99 16.85
C GLY A 159 17.75 6.41 18.13
N TRP A 160 17.16 7.30 18.95
CA TRP A 160 17.75 7.74 20.21
C TRP A 160 18.06 6.56 21.14
N SER A 161 17.16 5.57 21.20
CA SER A 161 17.27 4.42 22.08
C SER A 161 18.48 3.55 21.72
N GLY A 162 18.68 3.26 20.44
CA GLY A 162 19.85 2.50 19.98
C GLY A 162 21.16 3.24 20.19
N ASN A 163 21.18 4.57 19.99
CA ASN A 163 22.39 5.37 20.18
C ASN A 163 22.78 5.50 21.65
N LEU A 164 21.82 5.75 22.55
CA LEU A 164 22.08 5.84 23.97
C LEU A 164 22.42 4.47 24.58
N ALA A 165 21.82 3.39 24.10
CA ALA A 165 22.20 2.04 24.53
C ALA A 165 23.65 1.69 24.16
N ARG A 166 24.10 2.05 22.96
CA ARG A 166 25.51 1.90 22.58
C ARG A 166 26.43 2.78 23.41
N TYR A 167 26.01 3.99 23.76
CA TYR A 167 26.77 4.87 24.63
C TYR A 167 26.90 4.29 26.04
N TRP A 168 25.82 3.73 26.59
CA TRP A 168 25.84 2.99 27.86
C TRP A 168 26.83 1.81 27.82
N LEU A 169 26.77 0.99 26.77
CA LEU A 169 27.74 -0.10 26.62
C LEU A 169 29.17 0.41 26.48
N GLN A 170 29.40 1.50 25.74
CA GLN A 170 30.73 2.08 25.63
C GLN A 170 31.30 2.55 26.96
N GLU A 171 30.45 3.12 27.81
CA GLU A 171 30.84 3.69 29.11
C GLU A 171 31.06 2.60 30.17
N HIS A 172 30.18 1.59 30.22
CA HIS A 172 30.13 0.62 31.31
C HIS A 172 30.70 -0.76 30.92
N TYR A 173 30.60 -1.14 29.64
CA TYR A 173 30.93 -2.50 29.15
C TYR A 173 31.55 -2.49 27.74
N PRO A 174 32.70 -1.80 27.52
CA PRO A 174 33.26 -1.60 26.18
C PRO A 174 33.59 -2.91 25.45
N ASP A 175 34.02 -3.95 26.17
CA ASP A 175 34.29 -5.27 25.59
C ASP A 175 33.02 -5.96 25.07
N VAL A 176 31.90 -5.80 25.80
CA VAL A 176 30.59 -6.30 25.37
C VAL A 176 30.12 -5.57 24.13
N ARG A 177 30.30 -4.24 24.08
CA ARG A 177 29.99 -3.44 22.89
C ARG A 177 30.72 -3.99 21.66
N ALA A 178 32.03 -4.19 21.76
CA ALA A 178 32.85 -4.67 20.65
C ALA A 178 32.38 -6.05 20.16
N ARG A 179 32.07 -6.98 21.09
CA ARG A 179 31.52 -8.31 20.76
C ARG A 179 30.17 -8.22 20.05
N MET A 180 29.24 -7.42 20.57
CA MET A 180 27.92 -7.23 19.96
C MET A 180 28.01 -6.59 18.57
N GLU A 181 28.89 -5.61 18.38
CA GLU A 181 29.10 -4.97 17.06
C GLU A 181 29.69 -5.96 16.03
N ALA A 182 30.64 -6.80 16.44
CA ALA A 182 31.20 -7.83 15.58
C ALA A 182 30.14 -8.88 15.18
N GLU A 183 29.31 -9.34 16.13
CA GLU A 183 28.25 -10.30 15.84
C GLU A 183 27.18 -9.68 14.93
N ALA A 184 26.70 -8.47 15.23
CA ALA A 184 25.72 -7.80 14.38
C ALA A 184 26.24 -7.53 12.96
N GLN A 185 27.55 -7.33 12.79
CA GLN A 185 28.17 -7.22 11.48
C GLN A 185 28.16 -8.56 10.72
N SER A 186 28.40 -9.67 11.42
CA SER A 186 28.32 -11.01 10.87
C SER A 186 26.88 -11.35 10.45
N ASP A 187 25.90 -11.09 11.31
CA ASP A 187 24.47 -11.29 11.04
C ASP A 187 24.03 -10.57 9.76
N ARG A 188 24.43 -9.30 9.58
CA ARG A 188 24.12 -8.53 8.36
C ARG A 188 24.77 -9.10 7.12
N GLN A 189 26.00 -9.60 7.22
CA GLN A 189 26.68 -10.26 6.10
C GLN A 189 25.97 -11.55 5.70
N GLN A 190 25.24 -12.19 6.63
CA GLN A 190 24.40 -13.35 6.38
C GLN A 190 22.96 -13.00 5.97
N GLY A 191 22.63 -11.71 5.81
CA GLY A 191 21.29 -11.25 5.46
C GLY A 191 20.26 -11.33 6.59
N GLN A 192 20.70 -11.54 7.84
CA GLN A 192 19.78 -11.52 8.98
C GLN A 192 19.37 -10.09 9.30
N LEU A 193 18.05 -9.85 9.36
CA LEU A 193 17.49 -8.55 9.70
C LEU A 193 17.49 -8.31 11.23
N GLU A 194 17.27 -9.36 12.03
CA GLU A 194 17.19 -9.29 13.50
C GLU A 194 18.55 -9.47 14.17
N THR A 195 19.37 -8.40 14.18
CA THR A 195 20.66 -8.42 14.90
C THR A 195 20.48 -8.21 16.40
N CYS A 196 21.47 -8.60 17.21
CA CYS A 196 21.51 -8.30 18.66
C CYS A 196 21.35 -6.80 19.00
N LEU A 197 21.73 -5.90 18.09
CA LEU A 197 21.58 -4.44 18.26
C LEU A 197 20.12 -3.96 18.18
N ILE A 198 19.22 -4.73 17.54
CA ILE A 198 17.79 -4.43 17.54
C ILE A 198 17.19 -4.71 18.92
N HIS A 199 17.54 -5.84 19.52
CA HIS A 199 17.11 -6.14 20.88
C HIS A 199 17.65 -5.13 21.89
N LEU A 200 18.91 -4.71 21.74
CA LEU A 200 19.49 -3.65 22.58
C LEU A 200 18.68 -2.34 22.50
N ARG A 201 18.23 -1.96 21.29
CA ARG A 201 17.37 -0.80 21.07
C ARG A 201 16.04 -0.93 21.81
N TRP A 202 15.43 -2.11 21.80
CA TRP A 202 14.17 -2.38 22.49
C TRP A 202 14.34 -2.41 24.01
N ILE A 203 15.44 -2.96 24.54
CA ILE A 203 15.70 -2.92 25.98
C ILE A 203 15.81 -1.47 26.47
N ALA A 204 16.44 -0.59 25.70
CA ALA A 204 16.60 0.81 26.08
C ALA A 204 15.29 1.59 26.29
N THR A 205 14.15 1.07 25.82
CA THR A 205 12.82 1.68 26.04
C THR A 205 12.12 1.17 27.30
N GLY A 206 12.68 0.16 27.98
CA GLY A 206 12.17 -0.35 29.27
C GLY A 206 10.84 -1.07 29.22
N THR A 207 10.29 -1.30 28.02
CA THR A 207 8.92 -1.78 27.82
C THR A 207 8.88 -2.80 26.70
N GLU A 208 7.95 -3.73 26.79
CA GLU A 208 7.65 -4.70 25.74
C GLU A 208 6.14 -4.79 25.50
N GLU A 209 5.80 -5.36 24.36
CA GLU A 209 4.41 -5.59 23.96
C GLU A 209 3.86 -6.78 24.75
N VAL A 210 2.59 -6.69 25.14
CA VAL A 210 1.90 -7.86 25.72
C VAL A 210 1.47 -8.82 24.61
N ASP A 211 0.95 -8.25 23.53
CA ASP A 211 0.46 -8.97 22.34
C ASP A 211 0.64 -8.05 21.11
N PRO A 212 1.16 -8.56 19.96
CA PRO A 212 1.27 -7.79 18.72
C PRO A 212 -0.05 -7.20 18.20
N GLU A 213 -1.19 -7.73 18.63
CA GLU A 213 -2.54 -7.25 18.32
C GLU A 213 -3.12 -6.29 19.36
N SER A 214 -2.45 -6.10 20.50
CA SER A 214 -2.89 -5.18 21.55
C SER A 214 -2.10 -3.87 21.55
N LEU A 215 -2.75 -2.80 21.99
CA LEU A 215 -2.16 -1.50 22.30
C LEU A 215 -1.58 -1.44 23.72
N ASP A 216 -1.71 -2.52 24.48
CA ASP A 216 -1.14 -2.66 25.80
C ASP A 216 0.35 -2.99 25.76
N TRP A 217 1.00 -2.65 26.86
CA TRP A 217 2.42 -2.82 27.07
C TRP A 217 2.68 -3.21 28.51
N ARG A 218 3.85 -3.78 28.77
CA ARG A 218 4.32 -4.06 30.11
C ARG A 218 5.78 -3.67 30.28
N PRO A 219 6.24 -3.37 31.51
CA PRO A 219 7.66 -3.21 31.79
C PRO A 219 8.44 -4.46 31.41
N LEU A 220 9.69 -4.28 30.99
CA LEU A 220 10.61 -5.40 30.79
C LEU A 220 10.86 -6.12 32.12
N SER A 221 11.04 -7.43 32.01
CA SER A 221 11.35 -8.33 33.12
C SER A 221 12.56 -9.19 32.76
N THR A 222 13.07 -9.95 33.73
CA THR A 222 14.13 -10.92 33.45
C THR A 222 13.66 -11.99 32.48
N ASN A 223 12.35 -12.28 32.40
CA ASN A 223 11.78 -13.28 31.49
C ASN A 223 11.43 -12.74 30.10
N SER A 224 11.61 -11.45 29.84
CA SER A 224 11.30 -10.85 28.54
C SER A 224 12.18 -11.44 27.44
N GLU A 225 11.59 -11.87 26.32
CA GLU A 225 12.30 -12.56 25.24
C GLU A 225 13.49 -11.74 24.72
N THR A 226 13.28 -10.43 24.55
CA THR A 226 14.32 -9.49 24.11
C THR A 226 15.51 -9.45 25.08
N VAL A 227 15.25 -9.52 26.39
CA VAL A 227 16.29 -9.56 27.43
C VAL A 227 17.03 -10.90 27.37
N GLN A 228 16.28 -12.01 27.28
CA GLN A 228 16.83 -13.35 27.19
C GLN A 228 17.79 -13.53 26.01
N LYS A 229 17.46 -12.99 24.83
CA LYS A 229 18.33 -13.00 23.64
C LYS A 229 19.70 -12.33 23.86
N LEU A 230 19.82 -11.44 24.86
CA LEU A 230 21.07 -10.75 25.18
C LEU A 230 21.80 -11.29 26.42
N THR A 231 21.26 -12.31 27.10
CA THR A 231 21.87 -12.86 28.35
C THR A 231 23.25 -13.49 28.14
N ARG A 232 23.55 -13.92 26.91
CA ARG A 232 24.89 -14.40 26.50
C ARG A 232 25.99 -13.33 26.52
N PHE A 233 25.62 -12.05 26.65
CA PHE A 233 26.55 -10.92 26.70
C PHE A 233 26.68 -10.34 28.11
N LEU A 234 25.55 -10.14 28.80
CA LEU A 234 25.48 -9.64 30.19
C LEU A 234 24.28 -10.30 30.90
N PRO A 235 24.29 -10.42 32.25
CA PRO A 235 23.14 -10.89 33.01
C PRO A 235 21.86 -10.08 32.74
N ALA A 236 20.70 -10.72 32.90
CA ALA A 236 19.40 -10.09 32.62
C ALA A 236 19.17 -8.82 33.46
N GLU A 237 19.55 -8.86 34.74
CA GLU A 237 19.44 -7.75 35.69
C GLU A 237 20.25 -6.53 35.24
N THR A 238 21.42 -6.77 34.65
CA THR A 238 22.28 -5.72 34.10
C THR A 238 21.61 -5.03 32.91
N TRP A 239 20.93 -5.79 32.04
CA TRP A 239 20.15 -5.21 30.94
C TRP A 239 18.95 -4.41 31.44
N LEU A 240 18.28 -4.83 32.51
CA LEU A 240 17.14 -4.11 33.07
C LEU A 240 17.52 -2.77 33.73
N ALA A 241 18.81 -2.51 34.00
CA ALA A 241 19.30 -1.21 34.47
C ALA A 241 19.44 -0.17 33.33
N LEU A 242 19.55 -0.62 32.07
CA LEU A 242 19.76 0.24 30.91
C LEU A 242 18.65 1.30 30.72
N PRO A 243 17.34 0.98 30.73
CA PRO A 243 16.29 1.98 30.51
C PRO A 243 16.36 3.14 31.53
N ALA A 244 16.55 2.83 32.81
CA ALA A 244 16.65 3.83 33.87
C ALA A 244 17.84 4.77 33.63
N TRP A 245 18.99 4.23 33.26
CA TRP A 245 20.17 5.03 32.91
C TRP A 245 19.91 5.91 31.68
N VAL A 246 19.26 5.37 30.64
CA VAL A 246 18.95 6.10 29.41
C VAL A 246 18.06 7.30 29.71
N TYR A 247 16.97 7.12 30.47
CA TYR A 247 16.07 8.21 30.80
C TYR A 247 16.72 9.25 31.72
N ALA A 248 17.48 8.81 32.73
CA ALA A 248 18.24 9.73 33.58
C ALA A 248 19.24 10.57 32.78
N THR A 249 19.88 9.98 31.78
CA THR A 249 20.81 10.67 30.87
C THR A 249 20.10 11.73 30.03
N ILE A 250 18.92 11.40 29.48
CA ILE A 250 18.07 12.34 28.72
C ILE A 250 17.66 13.52 29.60
N GLU A 251 17.06 13.24 30.75
CA GLU A 251 16.54 14.25 31.67
C GLU A 251 17.67 15.16 32.20
N THR A 252 18.78 14.59 32.66
CA THR A 252 19.94 15.34 33.17
C THR A 252 20.51 16.29 32.13
N HIS A 253 20.67 15.81 30.89
CA HIS A 253 21.17 16.63 29.79
C HIS A 253 20.25 17.82 29.51
N VAL A 254 18.94 17.58 29.43
CA VAL A 254 17.95 18.62 29.16
C VAL A 254 17.89 19.64 30.29
N ARG A 255 17.82 19.21 31.56
CA ARG A 255 17.80 20.12 32.71
C ARG A 255 19.04 21.00 32.77
N ARG A 256 20.23 20.40 32.63
CA ARG A 256 21.51 21.14 32.58
C ARG A 256 21.52 22.18 31.47
N ARG A 257 20.94 21.86 30.32
CA ARG A 257 20.88 22.77 29.18
C ARG A 257 19.88 23.90 29.39
N ALA A 258 18.69 23.61 29.91
CA ALA A 258 17.68 24.60 30.26
C ALA A 258 18.23 25.64 31.27
N GLN A 259 18.91 25.17 32.31
CA GLN A 259 19.54 26.03 33.32
C GLN A 259 20.62 26.95 32.74
N LYS A 260 21.45 26.43 31.82
CA LYS A 260 22.45 27.23 31.09
C LYS A 260 21.80 28.31 30.22
N SER A 261 20.75 27.97 29.48
CA SER A 261 20.01 28.92 28.65
C SER A 261 19.38 30.03 29.49
N PHE A 262 18.79 29.69 30.63
CA PHE A 262 18.19 30.67 31.54
C PHE A 262 19.24 31.61 32.19
N SER A 263 20.36 31.04 32.63
CA SER A 263 21.49 31.81 33.21
C SER A 263 22.14 32.75 32.21
N ALA A 264 22.15 32.39 30.92
CA ALA A 264 22.64 33.27 29.85
C ALA A 264 21.67 34.42 29.58
N SER A 265 20.36 34.16 29.51
CA SER A 265 19.34 35.20 29.33
C SER A 265 19.27 36.19 30.51
N ALA A 266 19.41 35.71 31.75
CA ALA A 266 19.43 36.57 32.94
C ALA A 266 20.66 37.51 32.95
N ARG A 267 21.84 37.03 32.54
CA ARG A 267 23.06 37.85 32.44
C ARG A 267 23.02 38.86 31.31
N ALA A 268 22.24 38.62 30.26
CA ALA A 268 22.06 39.55 29.14
C ALA A 268 21.16 40.76 29.46
N GLY A 269 20.70 40.93 30.71
CA GLY A 269 19.95 42.11 31.13
C GLY A 269 18.57 42.27 30.48
N SER A 270 18.03 41.20 29.87
CA SER A 270 16.70 41.22 29.28
C SER A 270 15.65 41.19 30.39
N LEU A 271 15.28 42.37 30.89
CA LEU A 271 14.20 42.62 31.86
C LEU A 271 12.80 42.41 31.26
N PHE A 272 12.61 41.39 30.43
CA PHE A 272 11.29 40.92 30.00
C PHE A 272 10.99 39.58 30.68
N TRP A 273 10.57 39.67 31.95
CA TRP A 273 10.03 38.55 32.71
C TRP A 273 8.74 38.06 32.04
N GLY A 274 8.81 36.91 31.37
CA GLY A 274 7.61 36.20 30.91
C GLY A 274 7.79 35.26 29.72
N LYS A 275 8.84 35.40 28.90
CA LYS A 275 9.13 34.47 27.79
C LYS A 275 10.64 34.37 27.60
N LEU A 276 11.17 33.14 27.50
CA LEU A 276 12.48 32.91 26.85
C LEU A 276 12.55 33.80 25.59
N PRO A 277 13.69 34.43 25.26
CA PRO A 277 13.77 35.38 24.16
C PRO A 277 13.34 34.70 22.85
N PHE A 278 12.08 34.89 22.52
CA PHE A 278 11.48 34.51 21.27
C PHE A 278 11.96 35.53 20.26
N VAL A 279 12.87 35.14 19.37
CA VAL A 279 13.24 35.94 18.20
C VAL A 279 11.99 36.06 17.32
N ARG A 280 11.20 37.11 17.58
CA ARG A 280 9.99 37.45 16.84
C ARG A 280 10.42 38.30 15.64
N GLY A 281 10.91 37.65 14.59
CA GLY A 281 10.98 38.28 13.27
C GLY A 281 9.55 38.50 12.76
N ARG A 282 8.95 39.67 13.05
CA ARG A 282 7.71 40.11 12.41
C ARG A 282 8.08 40.93 11.17
N SER A 283 8.23 40.28 10.02
CA SER A 283 7.88 40.91 8.75
C SER A 283 6.36 40.76 8.58
N LYS A 284 5.67 41.87 8.31
CA LYS A 284 4.31 41.83 7.77
C LYS A 284 4.44 41.40 6.31
N GLU A 285 4.10 40.16 6.00
CA GLU A 285 3.86 39.72 4.63
C GLU A 285 2.36 39.45 4.41
N PRO A 286 1.85 39.72 3.20
CA PRO A 286 0.43 39.59 2.86
C PRO A 286 0.01 38.12 2.77
N PRO A 287 -1.29 37.81 2.93
CA PRO A 287 -1.77 36.44 2.87
C PRO A 287 -1.83 35.98 1.42
N GLY A 288 -0.96 35.03 1.05
CA GLY A 288 -1.07 34.31 -0.21
C GLY A 288 0.27 34.09 -0.89
N THR A 289 1.01 33.09 -0.43
CA THR A 289 1.86 32.17 -1.22
C THR A 289 2.66 31.32 -0.23
N ALA A 290 2.58 30.00 -0.38
CA ALA A 290 3.36 29.05 0.40
C ALA A 290 4.84 29.15 -0.01
N SER A 291 5.57 30.07 0.61
CA SER A 291 7.04 30.18 0.48
C SER A 291 7.69 29.66 1.76
N THR A 292 8.30 28.47 1.65
CA THR A 292 9.14 27.89 2.69
C THR A 292 10.44 28.69 2.82
N SER A 293 10.56 29.54 3.82
CA SER A 293 11.85 30.10 4.24
C SER A 293 12.76 28.97 4.76
N PRO A 294 13.97 28.77 4.19
CA PRO A 294 14.87 27.69 4.56
C PRO A 294 15.92 28.16 5.57
N THR A 295 16.07 27.45 6.71
CA THR A 295 17.35 26.91 7.25
C THR A 295 17.42 26.69 8.76
N THR A 296 16.47 27.12 9.62
CA THR A 296 16.70 27.01 11.09
C THR A 296 15.73 26.17 11.92
N ARG A 297 14.72 25.47 11.38
CA ARG A 297 13.84 24.60 12.20
C ARG A 297 13.25 23.40 11.43
N ARG A 298 14.07 22.39 11.09
CA ARG A 298 13.58 21.08 10.58
C ARG A 298 14.02 19.91 11.46
N HIS A 299 13.93 20.08 12.79
CA HIS A 299 14.25 19.00 13.73
C HIS A 299 13.01 18.21 14.19
N ALA A 300 11.82 18.72 13.87
CA ALA A 300 10.56 18.02 14.08
C ALA A 300 9.64 18.24 12.87
N THR A 301 8.85 17.23 12.55
CA THR A 301 7.71 17.31 11.63
C THR A 301 6.42 17.49 12.43
N LEU A 302 5.43 18.16 11.83
CA LEU A 302 4.13 18.38 12.44
C LEU A 302 3.05 17.97 11.43
N GLU A 303 2.48 16.78 11.61
CA GLU A 303 1.54 16.18 10.67
C GLU A 303 0.09 16.32 11.13
N ARG A 304 -0.81 16.36 10.14
CA ARG A 304 -2.28 16.39 10.32
C ARG A 304 -2.95 15.66 9.19
N LEU A 305 -4.11 15.05 9.46
CA LEU A 305 -4.98 14.56 8.40
C LEU A 305 -5.53 15.75 7.58
N THR A 306 -5.37 15.67 6.26
CA THR A 306 -5.91 16.66 5.33
C THR A 306 -7.37 16.31 5.01
N PRO A 307 -8.16 17.27 4.48
CA PRO A 307 -9.46 16.96 3.91
C PRO A 307 -9.42 15.84 2.86
N ALA A 308 -8.40 15.83 1.99
CA ALA A 308 -8.21 14.77 0.99
C ALA A 308 -8.12 13.38 1.63
N HIS A 309 -7.31 13.22 2.69
CA HIS A 309 -7.20 11.96 3.43
C HIS A 309 -8.57 11.49 3.96
N LEU A 310 -9.33 12.40 4.56
CA LEU A 310 -10.63 12.07 5.15
C LEU A 310 -11.69 11.73 4.11
N VAL A 311 -11.74 12.47 3.00
CA VAL A 311 -12.69 12.26 1.91
C VAL A 311 -12.41 10.96 1.18
N LEU A 312 -11.15 10.71 0.78
CA LEU A 312 -10.78 9.48 0.09
C LEU A 312 -10.96 8.24 0.97
N ARG A 313 -10.69 8.38 2.28
CA ARG A 313 -10.97 7.31 3.26
C ARG A 313 -12.46 7.00 3.31
N HIS A 314 -13.31 8.02 3.32
CA HIS A 314 -14.76 7.81 3.28
C HIS A 314 -15.18 7.13 1.98
N ALA A 315 -14.65 7.61 0.84
CA ALA A 315 -14.90 7.03 -0.47
C ALA A 315 -14.49 5.55 -0.54
N TRP A 316 -13.36 5.16 0.05
CA TRP A 316 -12.94 3.76 0.17
C TRP A 316 -13.97 2.89 0.90
N ARG A 317 -14.59 3.41 1.96
CA ARG A 317 -15.55 2.66 2.78
C ARG A 317 -16.94 2.58 2.17
N THR A 318 -17.39 3.65 1.50
CA THR A 318 -18.79 3.79 1.08
C THR A 318 -19.00 3.68 -0.42
N ARG A 319 -17.94 3.84 -1.21
CA ARG A 319 -18.01 4.01 -2.68
C ARG A 319 -18.96 5.14 -3.10
N HIS A 320 -19.21 6.08 -2.19
CA HIS A 320 -20.22 7.12 -2.39
C HIS A 320 -19.95 8.29 -1.44
N VAL A 321 -19.53 9.41 -2.01
CA VAL A 321 -19.26 10.66 -1.29
C VAL A 321 -20.15 11.75 -1.84
N THR A 322 -20.88 12.45 -0.98
CA THR A 322 -21.59 13.68 -1.34
C THR A 322 -20.87 14.89 -0.76
N ARG A 323 -21.21 16.08 -1.25
CA ARG A 323 -20.76 17.34 -0.64
C ARG A 323 -21.09 17.39 0.85
N ARG A 324 -22.29 16.92 1.24
CA ARG A 324 -22.75 16.90 2.63
C ARG A 324 -21.89 15.99 3.50
N ASP A 325 -21.41 14.87 2.96
CA ASP A 325 -20.50 13.98 3.68
C ASP A 325 -19.16 14.69 3.94
N VAL A 326 -18.63 15.41 2.94
CA VAL A 326 -17.39 16.19 3.10
C VAL A 326 -17.55 17.30 4.15
N GLU A 327 -18.68 18.02 4.14
CA GLU A 327 -19.02 19.02 5.16
C GLU A 327 -19.00 18.40 6.57
N ALA A 328 -19.67 17.24 6.74
CA ALA A 328 -19.78 16.57 8.03
C ALA A 328 -18.44 15.99 8.53
N ILE A 329 -17.67 15.34 7.65
CA ILE A 329 -16.44 14.64 8.03
C ILE A 329 -15.30 15.62 8.31
N CYS A 330 -15.22 16.70 7.53
CA CYS A 330 -14.13 17.67 7.62
C CYS A 330 -14.49 18.94 8.41
N GLY A 331 -15.75 19.11 8.82
CA GLY A 331 -16.19 20.29 9.56
C GLY A 331 -16.06 21.59 8.76
N MET A 332 -16.33 21.53 7.44
CA MET A 332 -16.13 22.66 6.52
C MET A 332 -17.44 23.13 5.90
N ASN A 333 -17.45 24.36 5.38
CA ASN A 333 -18.64 24.91 4.72
C ASN A 333 -18.84 24.32 3.31
N PRO A 334 -20.04 24.45 2.70
CA PRO A 334 -20.35 23.89 1.39
C PRO A 334 -19.37 24.28 0.27
N SER A 335 -18.91 25.53 0.24
CA SER A 335 -17.98 26.00 -0.79
C SER A 335 -16.59 25.39 -0.66
N GLN A 336 -16.10 25.19 0.56
CA GLN A 336 -14.85 24.48 0.82
C GLN A 336 -14.97 23.00 0.44
N ALA A 337 -16.10 22.37 0.79
CA ALA A 337 -16.36 20.97 0.44
C ALA A 337 -16.40 20.74 -1.07
N THR A 338 -17.07 21.63 -1.82
CA THR A 338 -17.07 21.59 -3.29
C THR A 338 -15.66 21.71 -3.84
N ARG A 339 -14.84 22.67 -3.36
CA ARG A 339 -13.46 22.82 -3.84
C ARG A 339 -12.62 21.57 -3.60
N VAL A 340 -12.71 20.96 -2.42
CA VAL A 340 -11.97 19.71 -2.12
C VAL A 340 -12.39 18.59 -3.08
N LEU A 341 -13.68 18.47 -3.39
CA LEU A 341 -14.17 17.45 -4.32
C LEU A 341 -13.72 17.72 -5.76
N GLU A 342 -13.77 18.98 -6.20
CA GLU A 342 -13.27 19.41 -7.52
C GLU A 342 -11.76 19.14 -7.65
N ASP A 343 -10.96 19.52 -6.65
CA ASP A 343 -9.52 19.28 -6.61
C ASP A 343 -9.20 17.78 -6.67
N LEU A 344 -9.97 16.93 -5.96
CA LEU A 344 -9.80 15.47 -5.97
C LEU A 344 -10.23 14.82 -7.29
N VAL A 345 -11.22 15.39 -7.99
CA VAL A 345 -11.60 14.96 -9.34
C VAL A 345 -10.54 15.38 -10.36
N GLU A 346 -10.05 16.62 -10.28
CA GLU A 346 -9.01 17.14 -11.17
C GLU A 346 -7.70 16.32 -11.03
N GLN A 347 -7.34 15.95 -9.80
CA GLN A 347 -6.20 15.08 -9.52
C GLN A 347 -6.46 13.59 -9.86
N GLY A 348 -7.67 13.24 -10.29
CA GLY A 348 -8.02 11.90 -10.74
C GLY A 348 -8.27 10.88 -9.63
N TYR A 349 -8.42 11.29 -8.37
CA TYR A 349 -8.73 10.36 -7.28
C TYR A 349 -10.23 10.04 -7.20
N LEU A 350 -11.09 10.98 -7.59
CA LEU A 350 -12.53 10.82 -7.59
C LEU A 350 -13.11 10.94 -9.00
N VAL A 351 -14.27 10.33 -9.21
CA VAL A 351 -15.12 10.53 -10.40
C VAL A 351 -16.46 11.08 -9.96
N CYS A 352 -16.87 12.19 -10.58
CA CYS A 352 -18.17 12.81 -10.36
C CYS A 352 -19.27 11.99 -11.07
N GLN A 353 -20.35 11.72 -10.34
CA GLN A 353 -21.51 10.95 -10.77
C GLN A 353 -22.78 11.76 -10.53
N GLY A 354 -23.80 11.58 -11.37
CA GLY A 354 -25.06 12.32 -11.27
C GLY A 354 -24.99 13.76 -11.79
N ARG A 355 -26.05 14.55 -11.56
CA ARG A 355 -26.16 15.97 -11.98
C ARG A 355 -26.94 16.80 -10.97
N GLY A 356 -26.47 18.01 -10.68
CA GLY A 356 -27.16 18.96 -9.80
C GLY A 356 -27.25 18.45 -8.36
N ASN A 357 -28.46 18.35 -7.81
CA ASN A 357 -28.66 17.93 -6.42
C ASN A 357 -28.44 16.43 -6.18
N SER A 358 -28.33 15.62 -7.23
CA SER A 358 -27.98 14.20 -7.14
C SER A 358 -26.50 13.94 -7.45
N THR A 359 -25.66 14.99 -7.45
CA THR A 359 -24.22 14.81 -7.64
C THR A 359 -23.59 14.12 -6.44
N TRP A 360 -22.87 13.04 -6.72
CA TRP A 360 -22.05 12.30 -5.77
C TRP A 360 -20.72 11.93 -6.44
N TYR A 361 -19.78 11.42 -5.66
CA TYR A 361 -18.43 11.14 -6.10
C TYR A 361 -18.03 9.74 -5.64
N ASP A 362 -17.38 8.98 -6.51
CA ASP A 362 -16.79 7.69 -6.17
C ASP A 362 -15.27 7.77 -6.28
N LEU A 363 -14.54 6.86 -5.64
CA LEU A 363 -13.16 6.60 -6.00
C LEU A 363 -13.08 6.24 -7.47
N ARG A 364 -12.15 6.87 -8.17
CA ARG A 364 -11.80 6.44 -9.52
C ARG A 364 -11.33 4.99 -9.44
N PRO A 365 -12.05 4.03 -10.06
CA PRO A 365 -11.62 2.65 -10.01
C PRO A 365 -10.27 2.56 -10.72
N ARG A 366 -9.26 1.96 -10.06
CA ARG A 366 -8.12 1.43 -10.80
C ARG A 366 -8.66 0.30 -11.67
N LEU A 367 -8.45 0.43 -12.97
CA LEU A 367 -8.99 -0.49 -13.97
C LEU A 367 -7.91 -1.48 -14.37
N GLY A 368 -8.29 -2.74 -14.52
CA GLY A 368 -7.46 -3.78 -15.11
C GLY A 368 -8.10 -4.34 -16.37
N ILE A 369 -7.30 -4.98 -17.21
CA ILE A 369 -7.78 -5.92 -18.24
C ILE A 369 -7.24 -7.31 -17.89
N LEU A 370 -8.12 -8.31 -17.76
CA LEU A 370 -7.72 -9.70 -17.54
C LEU A 370 -7.25 -10.31 -18.87
N ALA A 371 -5.95 -10.54 -18.98
CA ALA A 371 -5.34 -11.24 -20.09
C ALA A 371 -5.23 -12.74 -19.75
N TYR A 372 -6.08 -13.56 -20.36
CA TYR A 372 -6.07 -15.04 -20.20
C TYR A 372 -5.97 -15.80 -21.54
N GLY A 373 -5.88 -15.07 -22.65
CA GLY A 373 -5.81 -15.60 -24.02
C GLY A 373 -4.76 -14.86 -24.84
N SER A 374 -5.11 -14.41 -26.06
CA SER A 374 -4.15 -13.72 -26.93
C SER A 374 -3.56 -12.44 -26.35
N LEU A 375 -4.26 -11.79 -25.42
CA LEU A 375 -3.78 -10.60 -24.71
C LEU A 375 -2.53 -10.88 -23.86
N LEU A 376 -2.27 -12.13 -23.47
CA LEU A 376 -1.05 -12.51 -22.72
C LEU A 376 0.22 -12.28 -23.53
N THR A 377 0.16 -12.54 -24.83
CA THR A 377 1.30 -12.43 -25.74
C THR A 377 1.31 -11.12 -26.51
N ASP A 378 0.13 -10.65 -26.92
CA ASP A 378 -0.03 -9.43 -27.70
C ASP A 378 -1.32 -8.70 -27.28
N PRO A 379 -1.24 -7.78 -26.29
CA PRO A 379 -2.37 -6.93 -25.95
C PRO A 379 -2.69 -5.91 -27.05
N GLY A 380 -1.77 -5.69 -28.00
CA GLY A 380 -1.88 -4.67 -29.04
C GLY A 380 -1.43 -3.28 -28.55
N PRO A 381 -1.13 -2.37 -29.48
CA PRO A 381 -0.44 -1.11 -29.16
C PRO A 381 -1.26 -0.16 -28.28
N GLU A 382 -2.59 -0.11 -28.44
CA GLU A 382 -3.45 0.74 -27.58
C GLU A 382 -3.43 0.28 -26.12
N ILE A 383 -3.66 -1.01 -25.88
CA ILE A 383 -3.69 -1.57 -24.53
C ILE A 383 -2.30 -1.55 -23.90
N GLU A 384 -1.26 -1.88 -24.67
CA GLU A 384 0.13 -1.81 -24.19
C GLU A 384 0.49 -0.39 -23.74
N ALA A 385 0.19 0.64 -24.55
CA ALA A 385 0.48 2.03 -24.21
C ALA A 385 -0.35 2.56 -23.03
N ALA A 386 -1.53 1.99 -22.80
CA ALA A 386 -2.41 2.31 -21.68
C ALA A 386 -2.12 1.48 -20.42
N THR A 387 -1.23 0.50 -20.49
CA THR A 387 -0.85 -0.34 -19.34
C THR A 387 0.24 0.38 -18.54
N ASP A 388 0.00 0.58 -17.25
CA ASP A 388 0.97 1.11 -16.29
C ASP A 388 1.94 0.01 -15.83
N HIS A 389 1.38 -1.07 -15.31
CA HIS A 389 2.12 -2.26 -14.89
C HIS A 389 1.26 -3.52 -15.05
N ARG A 390 1.88 -4.70 -14.85
CA ARG A 390 1.21 -5.99 -14.96
C ARG A 390 1.28 -6.72 -13.64
N ILE A 391 0.15 -7.30 -13.22
CA ILE A 391 0.12 -8.25 -12.11
C ILE A 391 0.17 -9.64 -12.72
N GLU A 392 1.30 -10.32 -12.48
CA GLU A 392 1.50 -11.69 -12.91
C GLU A 392 0.86 -12.69 -11.95
N GLN A 393 0.83 -13.96 -12.34
CA GLN A 393 0.41 -15.06 -11.47
C GLN A 393 -1.06 -14.98 -10.99
N VAL A 394 -1.93 -14.31 -11.74
CA VAL A 394 -3.37 -14.23 -11.44
C VAL A 394 -4.13 -15.44 -11.99
N GLU A 395 -5.01 -16.07 -11.21
CA GLU A 395 -5.89 -17.13 -11.72
C GLU A 395 -7.20 -16.53 -12.28
N THR A 396 -7.71 -17.06 -13.40
CA THR A 396 -9.03 -16.63 -13.90
C THR A 396 -10.15 -16.97 -12.90
N PRO A 397 -11.11 -16.07 -12.66
CA PRO A 397 -12.22 -16.34 -11.72
C PRO A 397 -13.26 -17.32 -12.27
N PHE A 398 -13.14 -17.69 -13.55
CA PHE A 398 -14.02 -18.58 -14.31
C PHE A 398 -13.21 -19.65 -15.05
N GLU A 399 -13.90 -20.71 -15.47
CA GLU A 399 -13.31 -21.76 -16.29
C GLU A 399 -13.23 -21.35 -17.77
N VAL A 400 -12.13 -21.72 -18.42
CA VAL A 400 -11.92 -21.55 -19.85
C VAL A 400 -11.51 -22.85 -20.53
N GLU A 401 -11.82 -22.95 -21.83
CA GLU A 401 -11.38 -24.06 -22.70
C GLU A 401 -11.26 -23.56 -24.16
N TYR A 402 -10.55 -24.30 -25.02
CA TYR A 402 -10.41 -24.04 -26.47
C TYR A 402 -11.72 -24.26 -27.26
N ALA A 403 -12.82 -23.65 -26.83
CA ALA A 403 -14.19 -23.92 -27.28
C ALA A 403 -14.73 -22.90 -28.31
N ARG A 404 -13.88 -22.03 -28.87
CA ARG A 404 -14.26 -21.09 -29.95
C ARG A 404 -13.32 -21.20 -31.14
N SER A 405 -13.88 -21.20 -32.35
CA SER A 405 -13.17 -21.02 -33.60
C SER A 405 -13.09 -19.52 -33.95
N SER A 406 -11.88 -19.04 -34.24
CA SER A 406 -11.60 -17.64 -34.55
C SER A 406 -11.46 -17.37 -36.04
N LYS A 407 -12.35 -16.54 -36.60
CA LYS A 407 -12.30 -16.11 -38.01
C LYS A 407 -11.01 -15.35 -38.33
N GLY A 408 -10.58 -14.46 -37.43
CA GLY A 408 -9.32 -13.70 -37.56
C GLY A 408 -8.06 -14.56 -37.41
N ARG A 409 -8.20 -15.88 -37.24
CA ARG A 409 -7.14 -16.88 -37.17
C ARG A 409 -7.47 -18.09 -38.05
N ALA A 410 -8.15 -17.86 -39.18
CA ALA A 410 -8.50 -18.90 -40.15
C ALA A 410 -9.17 -20.16 -39.54
N GLY A 411 -10.03 -19.97 -38.54
CA GLY A 411 -10.76 -21.04 -37.89
C GLY A 411 -10.07 -21.70 -36.69
N ALA A 412 -8.89 -21.22 -36.29
CA ALA A 412 -8.14 -21.76 -35.16
C ALA A 412 -8.96 -21.81 -33.84
N PRO A 413 -8.77 -22.86 -33.01
CA PRO A 413 -9.34 -22.90 -31.68
C PRO A 413 -8.70 -21.87 -30.73
N THR A 414 -9.53 -21.16 -29.97
CA THR A 414 -9.13 -20.15 -28.98
C THR A 414 -9.83 -20.35 -27.64
N LEU A 415 -9.20 -19.90 -26.56
CA LEU A 415 -9.75 -19.93 -25.21
C LEU A 415 -10.96 -19.01 -25.09
N VAL A 416 -12.02 -19.52 -24.48
CA VAL A 416 -13.22 -18.77 -24.10
C VAL A 416 -13.79 -19.34 -22.81
N LEU A 417 -14.65 -18.55 -22.16
CA LEU A 417 -15.40 -18.99 -21.01
C LEU A 417 -16.28 -20.20 -21.37
N VAL A 418 -16.31 -21.18 -20.46
CA VAL A 418 -17.16 -22.37 -20.56
C VAL A 418 -17.93 -22.58 -19.27
N PRO A 419 -19.04 -23.35 -19.30
CA PRO A 419 -19.76 -23.72 -18.07
C PRO A 419 -18.85 -24.45 -17.08
N GLU A 420 -19.20 -24.38 -15.79
CA GLU A 420 -18.48 -25.08 -14.73
C GLU A 420 -18.36 -26.59 -15.00
N GLY A 421 -17.19 -27.15 -14.72
CA GLY A 421 -16.84 -28.54 -15.02
C GLY A 421 -16.49 -28.82 -16.49
N LYS A 422 -16.48 -27.81 -17.38
CA LYS A 422 -16.17 -27.97 -18.81
C LYS A 422 -14.79 -27.46 -19.19
N GLY A 423 -14.08 -26.81 -18.26
CA GLY A 423 -12.74 -26.29 -18.49
C GLY A 423 -11.92 -26.31 -17.22
N ALA A 424 -11.03 -25.32 -17.09
CA ALA A 424 -10.32 -25.06 -15.85
C ALA A 424 -10.13 -23.56 -15.67
N ARG A 425 -9.97 -23.14 -14.42
CA ARG A 425 -9.35 -21.85 -14.14
C ARG A 425 -7.87 -21.92 -14.51
N VAL A 426 -7.35 -20.85 -15.11
CA VAL A 426 -6.00 -20.88 -15.69
C VAL A 426 -5.17 -19.69 -15.27
N GLN A 427 -3.86 -19.83 -15.47
CA GLN A 427 -2.92 -18.74 -15.32
C GLN A 427 -3.23 -17.58 -16.28
N ALA A 428 -3.35 -16.38 -15.72
CA ALA A 428 -3.62 -15.13 -16.40
C ALA A 428 -2.72 -13.99 -15.86
N GLN A 429 -2.89 -12.81 -16.44
CA GLN A 429 -2.30 -11.55 -15.99
C GLN A 429 -3.38 -10.48 -15.92
N VAL A 430 -3.24 -9.53 -14.99
CA VAL A 430 -4.02 -8.29 -15.02
C VAL A 430 -3.13 -7.18 -15.56
N LEU A 431 -3.53 -6.60 -16.69
CA LEU A 431 -2.90 -5.40 -17.25
C LEU A 431 -3.52 -4.21 -16.54
N VAL A 432 -2.79 -3.58 -15.61
CA VAL A 432 -3.30 -2.45 -14.84
C VAL A 432 -3.22 -1.20 -15.71
N MET A 433 -4.36 -0.56 -15.94
CA MET A 433 -4.45 0.62 -16.78
C MET A 433 -3.92 1.84 -16.02
N ARG A 434 -3.34 2.80 -16.77
CA ARG A 434 -2.89 4.06 -16.20
C ARG A 434 -4.04 4.77 -15.44
N PRO A 435 -3.74 5.48 -14.32
CA PRO A 435 -4.76 6.12 -13.49
C PRO A 435 -5.61 7.17 -14.22
N ASP A 436 -5.09 7.76 -15.30
CA ASP A 436 -5.78 8.75 -16.13
C ASP A 436 -6.83 8.13 -17.07
N MET A 437 -6.92 6.80 -17.14
CA MET A 437 -7.88 6.08 -17.97
C MET A 437 -9.26 6.00 -17.32
N GLY A 438 -10.31 6.14 -18.12
CA GLY A 438 -11.70 5.96 -17.70
C GLY A 438 -12.28 4.66 -18.25
N MET A 439 -13.28 4.10 -17.57
CA MET A 439 -13.93 2.84 -17.95
C MET A 439 -14.34 2.79 -19.44
N PRO A 440 -15.00 3.82 -20.01
CA PRO A 440 -15.40 3.78 -21.41
C PRO A 440 -14.21 3.66 -22.37
N ALA A 441 -13.10 4.37 -22.09
CA ALA A 441 -11.91 4.32 -22.93
C ALA A 441 -11.26 2.92 -22.92
N VAL A 442 -11.20 2.26 -21.76
CA VAL A 442 -10.64 0.91 -21.64
C VAL A 442 -11.54 -0.13 -22.32
N GLN A 443 -12.87 0.00 -22.19
CA GLN A 443 -13.83 -0.85 -22.90
C GLN A 443 -13.71 -0.69 -24.42
N ASP A 444 -13.57 0.54 -24.91
CA ASP A 444 -13.39 0.84 -26.32
C ASP A 444 -12.09 0.23 -26.87
N MET A 445 -10.97 0.36 -26.15
CA MET A 445 -9.69 -0.26 -26.51
C MET A 445 -9.81 -1.78 -26.62
N LEU A 446 -10.42 -2.41 -25.61
CA LEU A 446 -10.62 -3.85 -25.57
C LEU A 446 -11.53 -4.33 -26.71
N TYR A 447 -12.61 -3.60 -26.99
CA TYR A 447 -13.52 -3.91 -28.09
C TYR A 447 -12.86 -3.77 -29.46
N ARG A 448 -12.09 -2.69 -29.70
CA ARG A 448 -11.29 -2.52 -30.93
C ARG A 448 -10.27 -3.64 -31.09
N ARG A 449 -9.65 -4.07 -29.99
CA ARG A 449 -8.69 -5.19 -29.99
C ARG A 449 -9.34 -6.51 -30.43
N GLU A 450 -10.51 -6.84 -29.90
CA GLU A 450 -11.22 -8.08 -30.24
C GLU A 450 -11.82 -8.07 -31.65
N THR A 451 -12.19 -6.89 -32.16
CA THR A 451 -12.75 -6.73 -33.51
C THR A 451 -11.69 -6.44 -34.57
N ASN A 452 -10.41 -6.41 -34.20
CA ASN A 452 -9.29 -6.09 -35.09
C ASN A 452 -9.44 -4.72 -35.78
N ARG A 453 -9.90 -3.72 -35.02
CA ARG A 453 -10.11 -2.31 -35.41
C ARG A 453 -9.26 -1.34 -34.59
N VAL A 454 -8.11 -1.81 -34.11
CA VAL A 454 -7.14 -0.99 -33.35
C VAL A 454 -6.75 0.26 -34.16
N GLY A 455 -6.77 1.42 -33.52
CA GLY A 455 -6.50 2.75 -34.06
C GLY A 455 -7.74 3.48 -34.61
N ASP A 456 -8.88 2.80 -34.75
CA ASP A 456 -10.10 3.41 -35.29
C ASP A 456 -10.97 4.01 -34.17
N GLU A 457 -10.67 5.25 -33.76
CA GLU A 457 -11.38 5.96 -32.67
C GLU A 457 -12.89 6.11 -32.89
N ARG A 458 -13.40 5.88 -34.11
CA ARG A 458 -14.84 5.88 -34.41
C ARG A 458 -15.53 4.60 -33.91
N VAL A 459 -14.77 3.56 -33.60
CA VAL A 459 -15.27 2.29 -33.09
C VAL A 459 -15.30 2.34 -31.57
N THR A 460 -16.52 2.46 -31.03
CA THR A 460 -16.80 2.48 -29.59
C THR A 460 -17.61 1.24 -29.18
N TYR A 461 -17.50 0.87 -27.90
CA TYR A 461 -18.21 -0.24 -27.29
C TYR A 461 -19.58 0.21 -26.78
N GLU A 462 -20.63 -0.32 -27.41
CA GLU A 462 -22.02 -0.06 -26.98
C GLU A 462 -22.60 -1.29 -26.27
N SER A 463 -22.51 -1.32 -24.93
CA SER A 463 -22.94 -2.46 -24.11
C SER A 463 -24.38 -2.89 -24.35
N TYR A 464 -25.32 -1.96 -24.59
CA TYR A 464 -26.72 -2.25 -24.87
C TYR A 464 -26.97 -2.83 -26.28
N ALA A 465 -26.05 -2.64 -27.21
CA ALA A 465 -26.19 -3.09 -28.60
C ALA A 465 -25.56 -4.48 -28.81
N GLN A 466 -24.49 -4.82 -28.08
CA GLN A 466 -23.78 -6.09 -28.28
C GLN A 466 -24.67 -7.32 -28.12
N PRO A 467 -25.53 -7.46 -27.09
CA PRO A 467 -26.38 -8.64 -26.93
C PRO A 467 -27.33 -8.91 -28.10
N LYS A 468 -27.58 -7.92 -28.96
CA LYS A 468 -28.48 -8.02 -30.13
C LYS A 468 -27.76 -8.47 -31.40
N LYS A 469 -26.42 -8.56 -31.38
CA LYS A 469 -25.62 -9.01 -32.53
C LYS A 469 -25.58 -10.53 -32.62
N SER A 470 -25.37 -11.06 -33.82
CA SER A 470 -25.28 -12.49 -34.08
C SER A 470 -24.02 -13.14 -33.49
N ASP A 471 -22.92 -12.38 -33.36
CA ASP A 471 -21.67 -12.79 -32.71
C ASP A 471 -21.23 -11.68 -31.73
N PRO A 472 -21.82 -11.65 -30.52
CA PRO A 472 -21.57 -10.57 -29.57
C PRO A 472 -20.14 -10.68 -29.00
N VAL A 473 -19.45 -9.53 -28.94
CA VAL A 473 -18.28 -9.34 -28.10
C VAL A 473 -18.78 -8.65 -26.84
N LEU A 474 -18.89 -9.38 -25.75
CA LEU A 474 -19.27 -8.82 -24.45
C LEU A 474 -18.00 -8.48 -23.67
N ILE A 475 -18.02 -7.35 -22.96
CA ILE A 475 -17.03 -6.99 -21.97
C ILE A 475 -17.72 -7.02 -20.62
N GLU A 476 -17.22 -7.86 -19.73
CA GLU A 476 -17.73 -8.05 -18.36
C GLU A 476 -16.69 -7.60 -17.33
N GLU A 477 -17.14 -7.44 -16.09
CA GLU A 477 -16.35 -6.89 -14.98
C GLU A 477 -16.17 -7.95 -13.89
N VAL A 478 -15.01 -7.93 -13.24
CA VAL A 478 -14.72 -8.66 -12.01
C VAL A 478 -14.25 -7.66 -10.97
N SER A 479 -14.88 -7.66 -9.80
CA SER A 479 -14.48 -6.81 -8.68
C SER A 479 -13.31 -7.41 -7.90
N ASP A 480 -12.40 -6.55 -7.45
CA ASP A 480 -11.32 -6.88 -6.50
C ASP A 480 -10.42 -8.06 -6.90
N LEU A 481 -10.19 -8.25 -8.20
CA LEU A 481 -9.29 -9.30 -8.70
C LEU A 481 -7.83 -8.85 -8.61
N ALA A 482 -7.03 -9.61 -7.87
CA ALA A 482 -5.59 -9.34 -7.67
C ALA A 482 -5.31 -7.91 -7.15
N GLY A 483 -6.15 -7.42 -6.23
CA GLY A 483 -6.01 -6.09 -5.65
C GLY A 483 -6.44 -4.93 -6.54
N VAL A 484 -6.95 -5.21 -7.75
CA VAL A 484 -7.50 -4.21 -8.68
C VAL A 484 -9.03 -4.13 -8.50
N PRO A 485 -9.60 -2.97 -8.12
CA PRO A 485 -11.02 -2.85 -7.79
C PRO A 485 -11.98 -3.26 -8.90
N CYS A 486 -11.62 -3.00 -10.17
CA CYS A 486 -12.41 -3.47 -11.31
C CYS A 486 -11.49 -3.94 -12.44
N VAL A 487 -11.65 -5.21 -12.82
CA VAL A 487 -10.94 -5.82 -13.94
C VAL A 487 -11.94 -6.18 -15.04
N LEU A 488 -11.70 -5.64 -16.23
CA LEU A 488 -12.46 -5.92 -17.43
C LEU A 488 -11.94 -7.17 -18.12
N TYR A 489 -12.84 -7.94 -18.72
CA TYR A 489 -12.46 -9.07 -19.54
C TYR A 489 -13.45 -9.29 -20.68
N THR A 490 -12.97 -9.91 -21.76
CA THR A 490 -13.82 -10.23 -22.91
C THR A 490 -14.54 -11.55 -22.66
N ARG A 491 -15.86 -11.55 -22.81
CA ARG A 491 -16.70 -12.74 -22.78
C ARG A 491 -17.19 -13.06 -24.19
N LEU A 492 -16.59 -14.11 -24.72
CA LEU A 492 -16.83 -14.63 -26.05
C LEU A 492 -17.64 -15.93 -25.94
N LYS A 493 -18.72 -16.06 -26.73
CA LYS A 493 -19.52 -17.30 -26.72
C LYS A 493 -18.73 -18.46 -27.36
N PRO A 494 -18.73 -19.67 -26.75
CA PRO A 494 -18.21 -20.86 -27.41
C PRO A 494 -19.05 -21.19 -28.67
N ASN A 495 -18.38 -21.69 -29.71
CA ASN A 495 -19.03 -22.10 -30.96
C ASN A 495 -18.49 -23.44 -31.50
N LEU A 496 -17.66 -24.14 -30.72
CA LEU A 496 -17.21 -25.50 -30.98
C LEU A 496 -17.95 -26.46 -30.04
N ASP A 497 -19.21 -26.76 -30.34
CA ASP A 497 -20.10 -27.53 -29.45
C ASP A 497 -19.51 -28.89 -29.04
N PHE A 498 -18.73 -29.53 -29.92
CA PHE A 498 -18.09 -30.81 -29.63
C PHE A 498 -17.11 -30.75 -28.44
N VAL A 499 -16.56 -29.56 -28.12
CA VAL A 499 -15.68 -29.37 -26.97
C VAL A 499 -16.47 -29.53 -25.66
N LEU A 500 -17.74 -29.12 -25.66
CA LEU A 500 -18.61 -29.07 -24.48
C LEU A 500 -19.41 -30.36 -24.24
N GLN A 501 -19.39 -31.31 -25.17
CA GLN A 501 -20.07 -32.60 -25.09
C GLN A 501 -19.45 -33.53 -24.04
N ASP A 502 -20.20 -34.00 -23.05
CA ASP A 502 -19.69 -34.90 -21.99
C ASP A 502 -19.38 -36.31 -22.47
N ASP A 503 -20.14 -36.78 -23.46
CA ASP A 503 -20.06 -38.11 -24.02
C ASP A 503 -18.90 -38.29 -25.01
N LEU A 504 -18.28 -37.20 -25.45
CA LEU A 504 -17.17 -37.24 -26.39
C LEU A 504 -15.82 -37.36 -25.64
N PRO A 505 -15.02 -38.43 -25.86
CA PRO A 505 -13.73 -38.60 -25.19
C PRO A 505 -12.77 -37.44 -25.49
N ALA A 506 -11.91 -37.11 -24.51
CA ALA A 506 -10.95 -36.02 -24.61
C ALA A 506 -10.02 -36.16 -25.83
N GLU A 507 -9.64 -37.38 -26.18
CA GLU A 507 -8.78 -37.68 -27.34
C GLU A 507 -9.49 -37.35 -28.66
N VAL A 508 -10.80 -37.58 -28.74
CA VAL A 508 -11.59 -37.26 -29.93
C VAL A 508 -11.78 -35.76 -30.06
N LYS A 509 -12.06 -35.06 -28.95
CA LYS A 509 -12.10 -33.59 -28.89
C LYS A 509 -10.76 -32.99 -29.33
N ALA A 510 -9.66 -33.46 -28.75
CA ALA A 510 -8.31 -33.04 -29.05
C ALA A 510 -7.93 -33.24 -30.52
N LYS A 511 -8.29 -34.38 -31.13
CA LYS A 511 -8.05 -34.63 -32.55
C LYS A 511 -8.77 -33.63 -33.45
N ARG A 512 -10.01 -33.27 -33.12
CA ARG A 512 -10.78 -32.26 -33.86
C ARG A 512 -10.18 -30.86 -33.70
N LEU A 513 -9.79 -30.48 -32.48
CA LEU A 513 -9.07 -29.22 -32.23
C LEU A 513 -7.75 -29.16 -33.01
N ALA A 514 -6.96 -30.24 -32.99
CA ALA A 514 -5.71 -30.36 -33.72
C ALA A 514 -5.90 -30.18 -35.23
N GLN A 515 -6.96 -30.75 -35.80
CA GLN A 515 -7.29 -30.55 -37.20
C GLN A 515 -7.60 -29.07 -37.50
N LEU A 516 -8.44 -28.41 -36.69
CA LEU A 516 -8.73 -26.98 -36.85
C LEU A 516 -7.46 -26.11 -36.75
N ALA A 517 -6.56 -26.45 -35.83
CA ALA A 517 -5.28 -25.76 -35.68
C ALA A 517 -4.38 -25.92 -36.90
N VAL A 518 -4.26 -27.16 -37.41
CA VAL A 518 -3.52 -27.47 -38.63
C VAL A 518 -4.12 -26.76 -39.83
N ASP A 519 -5.44 -26.80 -39.98
CA ASP A 519 -6.16 -26.18 -41.10
C ASP A 519 -5.98 -24.67 -41.10
N SER A 520 -5.93 -24.06 -39.92
CA SER A 520 -5.69 -22.63 -39.76
C SER A 520 -4.30 -22.15 -40.20
N VAL A 521 -3.33 -23.06 -40.44
CA VAL A 521 -2.02 -22.68 -41.00
C VAL A 521 -2.18 -22.35 -42.48
N THR A 522 -2.27 -21.06 -42.78
CA THR A 522 -2.31 -20.46 -44.13
C THR A 522 -1.07 -19.59 -44.35
N PRO A 523 -0.73 -19.17 -45.58
CA PRO A 523 0.40 -18.26 -45.81
C PRO A 523 0.33 -17.00 -44.93
N GLU A 524 -0.86 -16.41 -44.79
CA GLU A 524 -1.09 -15.17 -44.06
C GLU A 524 -0.96 -15.37 -42.54
N THR A 525 -1.67 -16.35 -42.00
CA THR A 525 -1.65 -16.64 -40.56
C THR A 525 -0.31 -17.17 -40.10
N PHE A 526 0.42 -17.90 -40.94
CA PHE A 526 1.77 -18.36 -40.65
C PHE A 526 2.75 -17.18 -40.56
N ARG A 527 2.73 -16.27 -41.56
CA ARG A 527 3.56 -15.07 -41.56
C ARG A 527 3.26 -14.14 -40.38
N GLU A 528 2.00 -14.04 -39.97
CA GLU A 528 1.56 -13.15 -38.89
C GLU A 528 1.57 -13.80 -37.51
N ASN A 529 1.98 -15.07 -37.39
CA ASN A 529 1.94 -15.83 -36.14
C ASN A 529 0.53 -15.90 -35.52
N ARG A 530 -0.50 -15.96 -36.37
CA ARG A 530 -1.93 -15.96 -35.97
C ARG A 530 -2.59 -17.34 -36.02
N ASP A 531 -1.92 -18.38 -36.51
CA ASP A 531 -2.47 -19.73 -36.58
C ASP A 531 -2.69 -20.40 -35.21
N GLY A 532 -3.49 -21.47 -35.19
CA GLY A 532 -3.89 -22.17 -33.97
C GLY A 532 -2.78 -22.96 -33.29
N ILE A 533 -1.77 -23.41 -34.03
CA ILE A 533 -0.61 -24.10 -33.44
C ILE A 533 0.20 -23.09 -32.63
N ARG A 534 0.46 -21.92 -33.21
CA ARG A 534 1.14 -20.83 -32.50
C ARG A 534 0.36 -20.36 -31.28
N TYR A 535 -0.96 -20.20 -31.42
CA TYR A 535 -1.82 -19.81 -30.30
C TYR A 535 -1.74 -20.79 -29.12
N LEU A 536 -1.78 -22.11 -29.38
CA LEU A 536 -1.62 -23.12 -28.32
C LEU A 536 -0.23 -23.05 -27.68
N ALA A 537 0.83 -22.90 -28.48
CA ALA A 537 2.19 -22.80 -27.97
C ALA A 537 2.37 -21.58 -27.05
N ASP A 538 1.80 -20.44 -27.45
CA ASP A 538 1.82 -19.22 -26.66
C ASP A 538 1.04 -19.38 -25.34
N ALA A 539 -0.15 -19.98 -25.37
CA ALA A 539 -0.92 -20.27 -24.17
C ALA A 539 -0.13 -21.15 -23.18
N ILE A 540 0.48 -22.25 -23.65
CA ILE A 540 1.29 -23.15 -22.82
C ILE A 540 2.49 -22.42 -22.21
N ARG A 541 3.17 -21.56 -22.99
CA ARG A 541 4.32 -20.77 -22.54
C ARG A 541 3.96 -19.79 -21.42
N HIS A 542 2.72 -19.28 -21.42
CA HIS A 542 2.19 -18.44 -20.34
C HIS A 542 1.55 -19.24 -19.18
N GLY A 543 1.76 -20.56 -19.14
CA GLY A 543 1.27 -21.41 -18.05
C GLY A 543 -0.21 -21.78 -18.13
N VAL A 544 -0.89 -21.49 -19.25
CA VAL A 544 -2.30 -21.85 -19.42
C VAL A 544 -2.44 -23.36 -19.61
N ARG A 545 -3.23 -23.99 -18.73
CA ARG A 545 -3.50 -25.43 -18.74
C ARG A 545 -4.97 -25.70 -18.50
N THR A 546 -5.64 -26.23 -19.53
CA THR A 546 -7.02 -26.71 -19.50
C THR A 546 -7.04 -28.24 -19.60
N PRO A 547 -8.19 -28.91 -19.35
CA PRO A 547 -8.31 -30.35 -19.52
C PRO A 547 -7.87 -30.85 -20.92
N LEU A 548 -8.09 -30.05 -21.97
CA LEU A 548 -7.71 -30.42 -23.33
C LEU A 548 -6.30 -29.99 -23.75
N THR A 549 -5.58 -29.15 -23.00
CA THR A 549 -4.26 -28.62 -23.42
C THR A 549 -3.27 -29.73 -23.81
N ALA A 550 -3.07 -30.73 -22.94
CA ALA A 550 -2.13 -31.83 -23.19
C ALA A 550 -2.56 -32.73 -24.37
N PRO A 551 -3.77 -33.32 -24.40
CA PRO A 551 -4.16 -34.18 -25.52
C PRO A 551 -4.25 -33.41 -26.84
N TYR A 552 -4.64 -32.12 -26.84
CA TYR A 552 -4.65 -31.25 -28.02
C TYR A 552 -3.25 -31.04 -28.59
N ARG A 553 -2.26 -30.72 -27.74
CA ARG A 553 -0.85 -30.65 -28.12
C ARG A 553 -0.38 -31.95 -28.77
N GLU A 554 -0.56 -33.08 -28.10
CA GLU A 554 -0.12 -34.39 -28.61
C GLU A 554 -0.82 -34.78 -29.92
N ALA A 555 -2.08 -34.38 -30.11
CA ALA A 555 -2.77 -34.57 -31.38
C ALA A 555 -2.15 -33.74 -32.53
N ILE A 556 -1.74 -32.49 -32.27
CA ILE A 556 -1.01 -31.69 -33.27
C ILE A 556 0.33 -32.34 -33.61
N LEU A 557 1.11 -32.76 -32.61
CA LEU A 557 2.42 -33.36 -32.83
C LEU A 557 2.33 -34.62 -33.70
N ARG A 558 1.33 -35.48 -33.46
CA ARG A 558 1.05 -36.66 -34.29
C ARG A 558 0.65 -36.30 -35.72
N LEU A 559 -0.27 -35.35 -35.91
CA LEU A 559 -0.61 -34.83 -37.25
C LEU A 559 0.61 -34.19 -37.95
N ALA A 560 1.59 -33.77 -37.16
CA ALA A 560 2.85 -33.21 -37.60
C ALA A 560 3.93 -34.24 -38.01
N GLY A 561 3.61 -35.54 -37.97
CA GLY A 561 4.58 -36.62 -38.18
C GLY A 561 5.46 -36.83 -36.94
N ASP A 562 4.83 -36.85 -35.76
CA ASP A 562 5.48 -37.01 -34.45
C ASP A 562 6.57 -35.97 -34.19
N ALA A 563 6.26 -34.70 -34.48
CA ALA A 563 7.17 -33.60 -34.24
C ALA A 563 7.53 -33.47 -32.74
N PRO A 564 8.76 -33.07 -32.39
CA PRO A 564 9.21 -32.99 -30.98
C PRO A 564 8.52 -31.85 -30.20
N ASP A 565 8.07 -30.80 -30.88
CA ASP A 565 7.39 -29.67 -30.29
C ASP A 565 6.45 -28.96 -31.29
N LEU A 566 5.68 -27.98 -30.79
CA LEU A 566 4.67 -27.27 -31.57
C LEU A 566 5.28 -26.35 -32.65
N GLU A 567 6.48 -25.82 -32.46
CA GLU A 567 7.13 -24.95 -33.44
C GLU A 567 7.64 -25.76 -34.63
N VAL A 568 8.28 -26.91 -34.37
CA VAL A 568 8.65 -27.87 -35.41
C VAL A 568 7.40 -28.40 -36.11
N ALA A 569 6.35 -28.72 -35.35
CA ALA A 569 5.07 -29.16 -35.92
C ALA A 569 4.49 -28.12 -36.89
N ARG A 570 4.49 -26.85 -36.48
CA ARG A 570 4.01 -25.73 -37.29
C ARG A 570 4.78 -25.60 -38.60
N ARG A 571 6.11 -25.69 -38.58
CA ARG A 571 6.97 -25.65 -39.78
C ARG A 571 6.75 -26.85 -40.69
N HIS A 572 6.59 -28.06 -40.14
CA HIS A 572 6.29 -29.27 -40.91
C HIS A 572 4.94 -29.16 -41.65
N ILE A 573 3.94 -28.58 -40.98
CA ILE A 573 2.61 -28.34 -41.57
C ILE A 573 2.72 -27.28 -42.67
N ALA A 574 3.43 -26.17 -42.42
CA ALA A 574 3.65 -25.13 -43.42
C ALA A 574 4.32 -25.67 -44.69
N ARG A 575 5.40 -26.45 -44.56
CA ARG A 575 6.08 -27.10 -45.70
C ARG A 575 5.15 -28.03 -46.49
N ARG A 576 4.36 -28.87 -45.79
CA ARG A 576 3.39 -29.76 -46.45
C ARG A 576 2.30 -29.01 -47.20
N LYS A 577 1.97 -27.79 -46.75
CA LYS A 577 1.02 -26.90 -47.42
C LYS A 577 1.67 -26.01 -48.49
N GLY A 578 2.96 -26.16 -48.78
CA GLY A 578 3.69 -25.34 -49.75
C GLY A 578 3.89 -23.88 -49.30
N ILE A 579 3.78 -23.59 -48.01
CA ILE A 579 4.04 -22.26 -47.45
C ILE A 579 5.56 -22.10 -47.28
N PRO A 580 6.18 -21.03 -47.82
CA PRO A 580 7.60 -20.77 -47.62
C PRO A 580 7.91 -20.67 -46.12
N VAL A 581 8.86 -21.48 -45.67
CA VAL A 581 9.41 -21.40 -44.32
C VAL A 581 10.83 -20.88 -44.46
N GLU A 582 11.07 -19.64 -44.04
CA GLU A 582 12.44 -19.14 -43.94
C GLU A 582 13.21 -20.05 -42.98
N GLU A 583 14.33 -20.60 -43.46
CA GLU A 583 15.28 -21.27 -42.58
C GLU A 583 15.90 -20.20 -41.70
N GLN A 584 15.57 -20.23 -40.40
CA GLN A 584 16.29 -19.41 -39.44
C GLN A 584 17.78 -19.81 -39.52
N PRO A 585 18.71 -18.85 -39.66
CA PRO A 585 20.14 -19.13 -39.71
C PRO A 585 20.67 -19.79 -38.45
#